data_AF-A0A4Q0P7T4-F1
#
_entry.id   AF-A0A4Q0P7T4-F1
#
_cell.length_a   1.000
_cell.length_b   1.000
_cell.length_c   1.000
_cell.angle_alpha   90.00
_cell.angle_beta   90.00
_cell.angle_gamma   90.00
#
_symmetry.space_group_name_H-M   'P 1'
#
loop_
_entity.id
_entity.type
_entity.pdbx_description
1 polymer ?
#
loop_
_entity_poly.entity_id
_entity_poly.type
_entity_poly.pdbx_seq_one_letter_code
_entity_poly.pdbx_strand_id
1 'polypeptide(L)'
;MAWGLKFGEGYLAKVVLILFRLAAIVWGTFYIKKMISKGYAKIFIICAAFIYAGALGNLIDGAFYGIIFEKSDPALQNIAKIFPSGGGYSGFLNGNVVDMWFFPIIDTRLPDWLPQWGGNKFTFFDPVFNTADVWISTGVISLLIFQNKRRKDLKISNKKKSKYIEGNGTVLNNDQ
;
A
#
# COMPACT_ATOMS: atom_id res chain seq x y z
N MET A 1 -0.88 -10.50 -11.25
CA MET A 1 -1.62 -9.36 -10.67
C MET A 1 -2.39 -9.88 -9.46
N ALA A 2 -2.47 -9.10 -8.37
CA ALA A 2 -3.34 -9.43 -7.25
C ALA A 2 -4.80 -9.36 -7.72
N TRP A 3 -5.60 -10.40 -7.41
CA TRP A 3 -7.05 -10.47 -7.67
C TRP A 3 -7.54 -10.56 -9.13
N GLY A 4 -6.90 -11.38 -9.97
CA GLY A 4 -7.55 -11.95 -11.17
C GLY A 4 -8.06 -11.00 -12.27
N LEU A 5 -8.00 -9.68 -12.07
CA LEU A 5 -8.33 -8.65 -13.04
C LEU A 5 -7.21 -8.62 -14.08
N LYS A 6 -7.36 -9.44 -15.12
CA LYS A 6 -6.50 -9.46 -16.31
C LYS A 6 -6.74 -8.20 -17.17
N PHE A 7 -6.43 -7.02 -16.65
CA PHE A 7 -6.33 -5.82 -17.49
C PHE A 7 -5.10 -5.96 -18.40
N GLY A 8 -5.29 -6.62 -19.53
CA GLY A 8 -4.29 -6.82 -20.58
C GLY A 8 -3.23 -7.86 -20.21
N GLU A 9 -3.35 -9.08 -20.73
CA GLU A 9 -2.19 -9.96 -20.80
C GLU A 9 -1.28 -9.48 -21.93
N GLY A 10 -0.06 -9.08 -21.61
CA GLY A 10 0.93 -8.70 -22.63
C GLY A 10 1.99 -7.71 -22.16
N TYR A 11 2.95 -7.45 -23.05
CA TYR A 11 4.06 -6.50 -22.85
C TYR A 11 3.56 -5.11 -22.44
N LEU A 12 2.46 -4.62 -23.02
CA LEU A 12 1.90 -3.30 -22.72
C LEU A 12 1.49 -3.15 -21.25
N ALA A 13 0.81 -4.14 -20.66
CA ALA A 13 0.42 -4.07 -19.26
C ALA A 13 1.64 -4.02 -18.33
N LYS A 14 2.68 -4.80 -18.66
CA LYS A 14 3.96 -4.77 -17.92
C LYS A 14 4.61 -3.38 -18.00
N VAL A 15 4.66 -2.78 -19.18
CA VAL A 15 5.22 -1.43 -19.37
C VAL A 15 4.42 -0.40 -18.61
N VAL A 16 3.09 -0.44 -18.68
CA VAL A 16 2.22 0.49 -17.93
C VAL A 16 2.44 0.36 -16.43
N LEU A 17 2.59 -0.86 -15.90
CA LEU A 17 2.88 -1.10 -14.49
C LEU A 17 4.22 -0.49 -14.05
N ILE A 18 5.26 -0.65 -14.88
CA ILE A 18 6.59 -0.06 -14.61
C ILE A 18 6.51 1.47 -14.62
N LEU A 19 5.87 2.05 -15.64
CA LEU A 19 5.69 3.49 -15.77
C LEU A 19 4.87 4.07 -14.62
N PHE A 20 3.81 3.37 -14.21
CA PHE A 20 2.99 3.77 -13.08
C PHE A 20 3.80 3.82 -11.77
N ARG A 21 4.64 2.81 -11.51
CA ARG A 21 5.54 2.81 -10.34
C ARG A 21 6.52 3.97 -10.40
N LEU A 22 7.14 4.21 -11.55
CA LEU A 22 8.08 5.32 -11.73
C LEU A 22 7.38 6.68 -11.49
N ALA A 23 6.21 6.88 -12.09
CA ALA A 23 5.41 8.09 -11.91
C ALA A 23 4.99 8.30 -10.45
N ALA A 24 4.59 7.23 -9.74
CA ALA A 24 4.23 7.29 -8.33
C ALA A 24 5.41 7.74 -7.44
N ILE A 25 6.64 7.30 -7.73
CA ILE A 25 7.84 7.72 -7.00
C ILE A 25 8.23 9.17 -7.28
N VAL A 26 8.20 9.58 -8.54
CA VAL A 26 8.46 10.98 -8.91
C VAL A 26 7.45 11.89 -8.21
N TRP A 27 6.16 11.56 -8.31
CA TRP A 27 5.10 12.33 -7.67
C TRP A 27 5.21 12.33 -6.14
N GLY A 28 5.47 11.17 -5.54
CA GLY A 28 5.65 11.01 -4.10
C GLY A 28 6.78 11.86 -3.55
N THR A 29 7.92 11.92 -4.25
CA THR A 29 9.06 12.76 -3.88
C THR A 29 8.68 14.24 -3.83
N PHE A 30 8.03 14.76 -4.88
CA PHE A 30 7.57 16.15 -4.92
C PHE A 30 6.50 16.43 -3.85
N TYR A 31 5.60 15.47 -3.62
CA TYR A 31 4.52 15.60 -2.65
C TYR A 31 5.06 15.70 -1.22
N ILE A 32 5.98 14.82 -0.83
CA ILE A 32 6.62 14.85 0.50
C ILE A 32 7.40 16.16 0.68
N LYS A 33 8.18 16.57 -0.33
CA LYS A 33 8.92 17.85 -0.30
C LYS A 33 7.96 19.04 -0.06
N LYS A 34 6.83 19.06 -0.77
CA LYS A 34 5.79 20.09 -0.62
C LYS A 34 5.15 20.07 0.76
N MET A 35 4.91 18.89 1.34
CA MET A 35 4.35 18.77 2.70
C MET A 35 5.31 19.31 3.77
N ILE A 36 6.61 19.01 3.64
CA ILE A 36 7.64 19.51 4.55
C ILE A 36 7.72 21.04 4.44
N SER A 37 7.81 21.58 3.22
CA SER A 37 7.89 23.03 2.98
C SER A 37 6.67 23.80 3.49
N LYS A 38 5.48 23.20 3.45
CA LYS A 38 4.24 23.82 3.95
C LYS A 38 3.98 23.60 5.45
N GLY A 39 4.91 22.97 6.18
CA GLY A 39 4.78 22.78 7.62
C GLY A 39 3.65 21.84 8.04
N TYR A 40 3.37 20.79 7.25
CA TYR A 40 2.37 19.79 7.63
C TYR A 40 2.78 19.09 8.94
N ALA A 41 1.80 18.65 9.74
CA ALA A 41 2.11 17.96 10.99
C ALA A 41 2.93 16.68 10.71
N LYS A 42 3.96 16.45 11.53
CA LYS A 42 4.96 15.38 11.35
C LYS A 42 4.32 14.02 11.09
N ILE A 43 3.21 13.70 11.76
CA ILE A 43 2.50 12.43 11.59
C ILE A 43 2.01 12.20 10.15
N PHE A 44 1.55 13.24 9.45
CA PHE A 44 1.13 13.13 8.05
C PHE A 44 2.32 12.90 7.12
N ILE A 45 3.46 13.53 7.42
CA ILE A 45 4.70 13.34 6.66
C ILE A 45 5.21 11.90 6.84
N ILE A 46 5.15 11.35 8.07
CA ILE A 46 5.51 9.96 8.35
C ILE A 46 4.58 8.98 7.60
N CYS A 47 3.27 9.22 7.60
CA CYS A 47 2.33 8.39 6.85
C CYS A 47 2.62 8.40 5.34
N ALA A 48 2.88 9.59 4.78
CA ALA A 48 3.27 9.73 3.38
C ALA A 48 4.61 9.04 3.08
N ALA A 49 5.57 9.11 4.00
CA ALA A 49 6.85 8.42 3.89
C ALA A 49 6.72 6.90 3.88
N PHE A 50 5.81 6.31 4.69
CA PHE A 50 5.55 4.86 4.64
C PHE A 50 4.99 4.41 3.29
N ILE A 51 4.02 5.16 2.75
CA ILE A 51 3.45 4.88 1.42
C ILE A 51 4.56 4.98 0.35
N TYR A 52 5.36 6.04 0.41
CA TYR A 52 6.48 6.24 -0.50
C TYR A 52 7.53 5.13 -0.40
N ALA A 53 7.91 4.72 0.81
CA ALA A 53 8.90 3.68 1.04
C ALA A 53 8.46 2.33 0.48
N GLY A 54 7.19 1.94 0.68
CA GLY A 54 6.66 0.71 0.08
C GLY A 54 6.61 0.76 -1.45
N ALA A 55 6.16 1.88 -2.03
CA ALA A 55 6.20 2.07 -3.48
C ALA A 55 7.63 1.99 -4.04
N LEU A 56 8.60 2.54 -3.30
CA LEU A 56 10.01 2.56 -3.70
C LEU A 56 10.62 1.16 -3.63
N GLY A 57 10.29 0.38 -2.59
CA GLY A 57 10.70 -1.02 -2.49
C GLY A 57 10.24 -1.84 -3.69
N ASN A 58 8.96 -1.74 -4.05
CA ASN A 58 8.42 -2.44 -5.24
C ASN A 58 9.06 -1.97 -6.56
N LEU A 59 9.51 -0.71 -6.65
CA LEU A 59 10.28 -0.23 -7.80
C LEU A 59 11.69 -0.84 -7.82
N ILE A 60 12.38 -0.90 -6.68
CA ILE A 60 13.72 -1.49 -6.54
C ILE A 60 13.69 -2.97 -6.90
N ASP A 61 12.70 -3.73 -6.40
CA ASP A 61 12.55 -5.14 -6.73
C ASP A 61 12.39 -5.32 -8.24
N GLY A 62 11.48 -4.55 -8.86
CA GLY A 62 11.28 -4.58 -10.32
C GLY A 62 12.50 -4.11 -11.13
N ALA A 63 13.30 -3.18 -10.59
CA ALA A 63 14.48 -2.63 -11.25
C ALA A 63 15.66 -3.61 -11.28
N PHE A 64 15.92 -4.28 -10.15
CA PHE A 64 17.19 -4.97 -9.92
C PHE A 64 17.07 -6.48 -9.81
N TYR A 65 15.93 -7.03 -9.37
CA TYR A 65 15.87 -8.47 -9.11
C TYR A 65 16.01 -9.31 -10.37
N GLY A 66 15.60 -8.77 -11.52
CA GLY A 66 15.83 -9.37 -12.83
C GLY A 66 17.32 -9.61 -13.11
N ILE A 67 18.19 -8.70 -12.67
CA ILE A 67 19.64 -8.74 -12.93
C ILE A 67 20.36 -9.60 -11.88
N ILE A 68 19.89 -9.54 -10.63
CA ILE A 68 20.60 -10.12 -9.47
C ILE A 68 20.28 -11.61 -9.29
N PHE A 69 19.04 -12.01 -9.57
CA PHE A 69 18.56 -13.34 -9.23
C PHE A 69 18.34 -14.22 -10.46
N GLU A 70 18.39 -15.52 -10.25
CA GLU A 70 17.84 -16.53 -11.16
C GLU A 70 16.30 -16.57 -11.07
N LYS A 71 15.63 -17.04 -12.12
CA LYS A 71 14.16 -17.18 -12.13
C LYS A 71 13.74 -18.29 -11.16
N SER A 72 12.92 -17.96 -10.17
CA SER A 72 12.17 -18.96 -9.40
C SER A 72 10.92 -19.36 -10.19
N ASP A 73 10.77 -20.66 -10.45
CA ASP A 73 9.61 -21.23 -11.11
C ASP A 73 8.82 -22.06 -10.09
N PRO A 74 7.58 -21.64 -9.75
CA PRO A 74 6.72 -22.37 -8.82
C PRO A 74 6.46 -23.82 -9.25
N ALA A 75 6.48 -24.12 -10.55
CA ALA A 75 6.27 -25.49 -11.05
C ALA A 75 7.49 -26.39 -10.83
N LEU A 76 8.69 -25.81 -10.88
CA LEU A 76 9.95 -26.53 -10.65
C LEU A 76 10.40 -26.51 -9.18
N GLN A 77 9.72 -25.74 -8.34
CA GLN A 77 10.04 -25.53 -6.92
C GLN A 77 11.52 -25.16 -6.67
N ASN A 78 12.14 -24.45 -7.61
CA ASN A 78 13.54 -24.07 -7.49
C ASN A 78 13.70 -22.78 -6.67
N ILE A 79 14.73 -22.76 -5.81
CA ILE A 79 15.13 -21.58 -5.05
C ILE A 79 16.02 -20.70 -5.94
N ALA A 80 15.68 -19.42 -6.11
CA ALA A 80 16.52 -18.47 -6.84
C ALA A 80 17.92 -18.38 -6.23
N LYS A 81 18.93 -18.51 -7.09
CA LYS A 81 20.32 -18.22 -6.73
C LYS A 81 20.63 -16.75 -6.97
N ILE A 82 21.43 -16.19 -6.07
CA ILE A 82 21.98 -14.84 -6.22
C ILE A 82 23.22 -14.88 -7.10
N PHE A 83 23.37 -13.94 -8.03
CA PHE A 83 24.46 -13.85 -9.00
C PHE A 83 24.77 -15.17 -9.73
N PRO A 84 23.81 -15.73 -10.47
CA PRO A 84 24.06 -16.90 -11.31
C PRO A 84 25.14 -16.59 -12.35
N SER A 85 25.98 -17.59 -12.66
CA SER A 85 27.09 -17.45 -13.61
C SER A 85 26.65 -17.05 -15.03
N GLY A 86 25.40 -17.31 -15.39
CA GLY A 86 24.79 -16.93 -16.68
C GLY A 86 24.13 -15.54 -16.70
N GLY A 87 24.21 -14.78 -15.60
CA GLY A 87 23.46 -13.53 -15.42
C GLY A 87 22.02 -13.75 -14.94
N GLY A 88 21.39 -12.70 -14.42
CA GLY A 88 20.03 -12.78 -13.89
C GLY A 88 18.97 -13.10 -14.95
N TYR A 89 17.75 -13.45 -14.50
CA TYR A 89 16.67 -13.89 -15.39
C TYR A 89 16.09 -12.81 -16.30
N SER A 90 16.38 -11.53 -16.08
CA SER A 90 15.87 -10.43 -16.90
C SER A 90 16.77 -9.19 -16.88
N GLY A 91 16.46 -8.25 -17.78
CA GLY A 91 17.13 -6.96 -17.82
C GLY A 91 16.65 -5.99 -16.72
N PHE A 92 17.28 -4.81 -16.70
CA PHE A 92 16.87 -3.70 -15.83
C PHE A 92 15.39 -3.35 -16.00
N LEU A 93 14.70 -3.03 -14.89
CA LEU A 93 13.26 -2.70 -14.82
C LEU A 93 12.29 -3.80 -15.27
N ASN A 94 12.79 -4.99 -15.62
CA ASN A 94 11.98 -6.10 -16.06
C ASN A 94 11.85 -7.22 -15.01
N GLY A 95 12.36 -6.98 -13.80
CA GLY A 95 12.22 -7.86 -12.66
C GLY A 95 10.77 -7.99 -12.18
N ASN A 96 10.51 -9.13 -11.53
CA ASN A 96 9.29 -9.40 -10.80
C ASN A 96 9.40 -8.85 -9.38
N VAL A 97 8.26 -8.49 -8.80
CA VAL A 97 8.15 -8.17 -7.38
C VAL A 97 8.08 -9.49 -6.61
N VAL A 98 8.81 -9.59 -5.50
CA VAL A 98 8.83 -10.81 -4.68
C VAL A 98 7.77 -10.72 -3.61
N ASP A 99 6.74 -11.55 -3.73
CA ASP A 99 5.74 -11.72 -2.68
C ASP A 99 6.27 -12.74 -1.66
N MET A 100 6.38 -12.34 -0.39
CA MET A 100 7.09 -13.10 0.65
C MET A 100 6.14 -13.78 1.64
N TRP A 101 5.02 -13.13 1.92
CA TRP A 101 4.13 -13.49 3.00
C TRP A 101 2.88 -14.17 2.46
N PHE A 102 2.64 -15.41 2.91
CA PHE A 102 1.44 -16.18 2.59
C PHE A 102 0.84 -16.75 3.88
N PHE A 103 -0.37 -16.32 4.22
CA PHE A 103 -1.03 -16.69 5.47
C PHE A 103 -2.51 -17.03 5.25
N PRO A 104 -2.82 -18.25 4.77
CA PRO A 104 -4.21 -18.70 4.67
C PRO A 104 -4.83 -18.80 6.07
N ILE A 105 -5.93 -18.09 6.30
CA ILE A 105 -6.63 -18.08 7.61
C ILE A 105 -7.43 -19.37 7.81
N ILE A 106 -8.03 -19.88 6.73
CA ILE A 106 -8.71 -21.18 6.72
C ILE A 106 -8.14 -21.95 5.55
N ASP A 107 -7.60 -23.14 5.80
CA ASP A 107 -7.31 -24.14 4.77
C ASP A 107 -8.04 -25.42 5.16
N THR A 108 -9.18 -25.67 4.51
CA THR A 108 -9.99 -26.85 4.81
C THR A 108 -10.58 -27.44 3.54
N ARG A 109 -11.02 -28.69 3.63
CA ARG A 109 -11.81 -29.34 2.59
C ARG A 109 -13.29 -29.17 2.93
N LEU A 110 -14.07 -28.65 1.98
CA LEU A 110 -15.48 -28.46 2.20
C LEU A 110 -16.16 -29.83 2.36
N PRO A 111 -17.12 -29.97 3.29
CA PRO A 111 -17.84 -31.21 3.49
C PRO A 111 -18.55 -31.68 2.22
N ASP A 112 -18.56 -32.99 1.96
CA ASP A 112 -19.14 -33.57 0.74
C ASP A 112 -20.66 -33.33 0.59
N TRP A 113 -21.34 -32.93 1.67
CA TRP A 113 -22.77 -32.62 1.65
C TRP A 113 -23.12 -31.25 1.06
N LEU A 114 -22.12 -30.39 0.77
CA LEU A 114 -22.36 -29.07 0.16
C LEU A 114 -22.62 -29.21 -1.35
N PRO A 115 -23.77 -28.70 -1.87
CA PRO A 115 -24.01 -28.67 -3.31
C PRO A 115 -23.00 -27.74 -4.01
N GLN A 116 -22.50 -28.16 -5.18
CA GLN A 116 -21.51 -27.48 -6.04
C GLN A 116 -20.09 -27.28 -5.47
N TRP A 117 -19.91 -27.17 -4.15
CA TRP A 117 -18.59 -26.94 -3.53
C TRP A 117 -18.09 -28.07 -2.64
N GLY A 118 -18.92 -29.10 -2.39
CA GLY A 118 -18.55 -30.24 -1.55
C GLY A 118 -17.33 -30.99 -2.09
N GLY A 119 -16.43 -31.37 -1.18
CA GLY A 119 -15.19 -32.08 -1.52
C GLY A 119 -14.07 -31.19 -2.08
N ASN A 120 -14.32 -29.91 -2.36
CA ASN A 120 -13.30 -28.97 -2.86
C ASN A 120 -12.42 -28.43 -1.73
N LYS A 121 -11.16 -28.12 -2.07
CA LYS A 121 -10.26 -27.39 -1.17
C LYS A 121 -10.70 -25.94 -1.11
N PHE A 122 -10.99 -25.44 0.09
CA PHE A 122 -11.37 -24.07 0.35
C PHE A 122 -10.31 -23.39 1.19
N THR A 123 -9.70 -22.36 0.60
CA THR A 123 -8.76 -21.48 1.27
C THR A 123 -9.38 -20.10 1.43
N PHE A 124 -9.58 -19.66 2.67
CA PHE A 124 -10.01 -18.30 2.98
C PHE A 124 -8.78 -17.45 3.30
N PHE A 125 -8.68 -16.30 2.63
CA PHE A 125 -7.57 -15.35 2.75
C PHE A 125 -6.23 -15.91 2.21
N ASP A 126 -6.22 -16.27 0.92
CA ASP A 126 -5.02 -16.65 0.15
C ASP A 126 -4.21 -15.51 -0.53
N PRO A 127 -4.34 -14.20 -0.20
CA PRO A 127 -3.41 -13.20 -0.75
C PRO A 127 -1.96 -13.46 -0.35
N VAL A 128 -1.07 -13.39 -1.33
CA VAL A 128 0.37 -13.26 -1.12
C VAL A 128 0.72 -11.77 -1.15
N PHE A 129 1.55 -11.31 -0.21
CA PHE A 129 1.93 -9.90 -0.13
C PHE A 129 3.43 -9.70 0.14
N ASN A 130 3.96 -8.57 -0.30
CA ASN A 130 5.33 -8.15 0.01
C ASN A 130 5.32 -7.21 1.23
N THR A 131 6.47 -7.09 1.88
CA THR A 131 6.75 -6.08 2.91
C THR A 131 6.42 -4.66 2.42
N ALA A 132 6.60 -4.39 1.12
CA ALA A 132 6.17 -3.14 0.50
C ALA A 132 4.66 -2.85 0.67
N ASP A 133 3.81 -3.85 0.51
CA ASP A 133 2.35 -3.70 0.63
C ASP A 133 1.93 -3.48 2.08
N VAL A 134 2.68 -4.04 3.04
CA VAL A 134 2.51 -3.79 4.49
C VAL A 134 2.79 -2.33 4.82
N TRP A 135 3.88 -1.75 4.30
CA TRP A 135 4.21 -0.34 4.52
C TRP A 135 3.19 0.60 3.88
N ILE A 136 2.74 0.32 2.66
CA ILE A 136 1.69 1.08 1.99
C ILE A 136 0.40 1.03 2.81
N SER A 137 -0.04 -0.17 3.20
CA SER A 137 -1.26 -0.37 3.98
C SER A 137 -1.18 0.35 5.33
N THR A 138 -0.06 0.21 6.05
CA THR A 138 0.17 0.87 7.34
C THR A 138 0.14 2.39 7.20
N GLY A 139 0.78 2.94 6.17
CA GLY A 139 0.80 4.37 5.89
C GLY A 139 -0.60 4.91 5.56
N VAL A 140 -1.37 4.22 4.72
CA VAL A 140 -2.75 4.61 4.35
C VAL A 140 -3.68 4.53 5.56
N ILE A 141 -3.67 3.42 6.31
CA ILE A 141 -4.50 3.23 7.50
C ILE A 141 -4.21 4.32 8.53
N SER A 142 -2.92 4.56 8.81
CA SER A 142 -2.50 5.62 9.74
C SER A 142 -2.99 6.99 9.26
N LEU A 143 -2.84 7.29 7.97
CA LEU A 143 -3.30 8.55 7.38
C LEU A 143 -4.81 8.78 7.61
N LEU A 144 -5.63 7.75 7.37
CA LEU A 144 -7.09 7.81 7.55
C LEU A 144 -7.48 8.03 9.01
N ILE A 145 -6.83 7.33 9.95
CA ILE A 145 -7.09 7.46 11.39
C ILE A 145 -6.74 8.88 11.87
N PHE A 146 -5.55 9.38 11.53
CA PHE A 146 -5.12 10.71 11.99
C PHE A 146 -5.87 11.85 11.30
N GLN A 147 -6.29 11.67 10.05
CA GLN A 147 -7.15 12.65 9.37
C GLN A 147 -8.52 12.75 10.07
N ASN A 148 -9.10 11.61 10.48
CA ASN A 148 -10.36 11.57 11.22
C ASN A 148 -10.24 12.26 12.59
N LYS A 149 -9.16 12.02 13.33
CA LYS A 149 -8.92 12.66 14.64
C LYS A 149 -8.82 14.18 14.51
N ARG A 150 -7.99 14.68 13.60
CA ARG A 150 -7.83 16.13 13.38
C ARG A 150 -9.14 16.82 13.00
N ARG A 151 -9.97 16.20 12.16
CA ARG A 151 -11.31 16.74 11.82
C ARG A 151 -12.22 16.85 13.04
N LYS A 152 -12.21 15.87 13.94
CA LYS A 152 -13.00 15.90 15.18
C LYS A 152 -12.52 17.02 16.10
N ASP A 153 -11.21 17.14 16.29
CA ASP A 153 -10.61 18.16 17.16
C ASP A 153 -10.96 19.59 16.67
N LEU A 154 -10.89 19.83 15.35
CA LEU A 154 -11.29 21.10 14.74
C LEU A 154 -12.78 21.42 14.94
N LYS A 155 -13.67 20.42 14.82
CA LYS A 155 -15.11 20.59 15.07
C LYS A 155 -15.40 20.94 16.53
N ILE A 156 -14.73 20.28 17.48
CA ILE A 156 -14.88 20.55 18.92
C ILE A 156 -14.41 21.96 19.26
N SER A 157 -13.26 22.37 18.72
CA SER A 157 -12.71 23.73 18.90
C SER A 157 -13.67 24.81 18.37
N ASN A 158 -14.19 24.65 17.15
CA ASN A 158 -15.15 25.59 16.57
C ASN A 158 -16.47 25.65 17.36
N LYS A 159 -16.99 24.51 17.84
CA LYS A 159 -18.20 24.46 18.67
C LYS A 159 -18.00 25.18 20.01
N LYS A 160 -16.85 25.00 20.67
CA LYS A 160 -16.50 25.74 21.89
C LYS A 160 -16.44 27.24 21.60
N LYS A 161 -15.72 27.66 20.55
CA LYS A 161 -15.59 29.07 20.17
C LYS A 161 -16.94 29.74 19.91
N SER A 162 -17.86 29.07 19.21
CA SER A 162 -19.24 29.55 18.99
C SER A 162 -19.98 29.79 20.30
N LYS A 163 -19.90 28.84 21.24
CA LYS A 163 -20.57 28.92 22.54
C LYS A 163 -20.02 30.04 23.43
N TYR A 164 -18.71 30.31 23.38
CA TYR A 164 -18.11 31.46 24.08
C TYR A 164 -18.60 32.80 23.52
N ILE A 165 -18.74 32.91 22.19
CA ILE A 165 -19.22 34.16 21.55
C ILE A 165 -20.69 34.42 21.89
N GLU A 166 -21.56 33.40 21.86
CA GLU A 166 -22.97 33.52 22.30
C GLU A 166 -23.08 33.89 23.79
N GLY A 167 -22.28 33.27 24.65
CA GLY A 167 -22.32 33.52 26.10
C GLY A 167 -21.81 34.91 26.50
N ASN A 168 -20.82 35.47 25.80
CA ASN A 168 -20.32 36.83 26.09
C ASN A 168 -21.12 37.92 25.35
N GLY A 169 -21.67 37.64 24.18
CA GLY A 169 -22.54 38.59 23.45
C GLY A 169 -23.88 38.84 24.13
N THR A 170 -24.36 37.89 24.94
CA THR A 170 -25.58 38.05 25.76
C THR A 170 -25.32 38.82 27.06
N VAL A 171 -24.09 38.81 27.59
CA VAL A 171 -23.73 39.57 28.80
C VAL A 171 -23.54 41.05 28.51
N LEU A 172 -22.98 41.43 27.35
CA LEU A 172 -22.73 42.83 26.99
C LEU A 172 -24.00 43.64 26.63
N ASN A 173 -25.13 42.98 26.37
CA ASN A 173 -26.40 43.65 26.01
C ASN A 173 -27.35 43.85 27.21
N ASN A 174 -26.99 43.39 28.41
CA ASN A 174 -27.83 43.47 29.61
C ASN A 174 -27.37 44.53 30.64
N ASP A 175 -26.37 45.35 30.31
CA ASP A 175 -25.84 46.42 31.19
C ASP A 175 -26.29 47.84 30.77
N GLN A 176 -27.40 47.99 30.02
CA GLN A 176 -28.10 49.28 29.81
C GLN A 176 -29.24 49.45 30.80
#